data_AF-A0A7Y3I374-F1
#
_entry.id   AF-A0A7Y3I374-F1
#
_cell.length_a   1.000
_cell.length_b   1.000
_cell.length_c   1.000
_cell.angle_alpha   90.00
_cell.angle_beta   90.00
_cell.angle_gamma   90.00
#
_symmetry.space_group_name_H-M   'P 1'
#
loop_
_entity.id
_entity.type
_entity.pdbx_description
1 polymer ?
#
loop_
_entity_poly.entity_id
_entity_poly.type
_entity_poly.pdbx_seq_one_letter_code
_entity_poly.pdbx_strand_id
1 'polypeptide(L)'
;MTMASIPTRHILRVLLGVTLLVFVGCNAKDPARTDVKTVATSQPGDAASTPVPPTPPAPADPREKAETLWDALVAEDWAVVFEHQAPVVREGLTPERYAEWSSQNEPFRIHSYEIMDVVTEDEYGWVHVRTSSSLRRYPQVPPRDTRRWEKWFSADGVWYPVPRDRVDHYPVAPAMRDRDAEAALLVRVEEAWGYRQSQAWDRLYLMNDPEDRPLVPEGQFVANQSLTKYVSHDVYWVEVVQQRGIVRVEVKQKLSDPSLSKLPPDHIVINERWINRDGVWYIDIHAPGNE
;
A
#
# COMPACT_ATOMS: atom_id res chain seq x y z
N MET A 1 28.88 61.46 14.70
CA MET A 1 28.11 60.32 15.22
C MET A 1 27.88 59.36 14.07
N THR A 2 28.65 58.27 14.11
CA THR A 2 28.42 56.91 13.59
C THR A 2 26.98 56.60 13.16
N MET A 3 26.66 55.90 12.06
CA MET A 3 27.36 54.79 11.38
C MET A 3 26.98 54.73 9.88
N ALA A 4 27.96 54.38 9.05
CA ALA A 4 27.82 53.81 7.72
C ALA A 4 28.12 52.30 7.78
N SER A 5 27.63 51.50 6.81
CA SER A 5 28.14 50.18 6.32
C SER A 5 26.97 49.38 5.71
N ILE A 6 26.84 49.16 4.40
CA ILE A 6 27.54 48.21 3.49
C ILE A 6 27.34 46.72 3.86
N PRO A 7 27.10 45.84 2.86
CA PRO A 7 26.37 44.57 2.99
C PRO A 7 27.29 43.35 3.21
N THR A 8 26.73 42.25 3.71
CA THR A 8 27.50 41.02 3.96
C THR A 8 26.81 39.77 3.44
N ARG A 9 27.54 39.05 2.59
CA ARG A 9 27.29 37.70 2.07
C ARG A 9 27.40 36.62 3.16
N HIS A 10 26.79 35.48 2.85
CA HIS A 10 27.11 34.11 3.30
C HIS A 10 26.89 33.77 4.79
N ILE A 11 26.08 32.74 5.04
CA ILE A 11 26.51 31.44 5.58
C ILE A 11 25.31 30.46 5.55
N LEU A 12 25.43 29.48 4.66
CA LEU A 12 25.20 28.05 4.90
C LEU A 12 24.59 27.68 6.26
N ARG A 13 23.34 27.23 6.28
CA ARG A 13 22.90 26.19 7.23
C ARG A 13 22.08 25.15 6.48
N VAL A 14 22.84 24.25 5.88
CA VAL A 14 22.45 22.84 5.73
C VAL A 14 22.11 22.35 7.13
N LEU A 15 20.82 22.25 7.44
CA LEU A 15 20.36 21.41 8.53
C LEU A 15 20.07 20.05 7.93
N LEU A 16 21.11 19.21 7.99
CA LEU A 16 21.01 17.75 8.00
C LEU A 16 19.96 17.37 9.06
N GLY A 17 18.73 17.16 8.61
CA GLY A 17 17.74 16.37 9.33
C GLY A 17 18.06 14.91 9.06
N VAL A 18 19.02 14.36 9.80
CA VAL A 18 19.11 12.91 10.00
C VAL A 18 17.89 12.52 10.82
N THR A 19 16.76 12.31 10.13
CA THR A 19 15.64 11.59 10.73
C THR A 19 16.02 10.12 10.65
N LEU A 20 16.72 9.67 11.69
CA LEU A 20 16.79 8.26 12.05
C LEU A 20 15.34 7.83 12.33
N LEU A 21 14.63 7.40 11.28
CA LEU A 21 13.32 6.78 11.41
C LEU A 21 13.58 5.37 11.97
N VAL A 22 13.71 5.30 13.29
CA VAL A 22 13.51 4.07 14.03
C VAL A 22 12.04 3.71 13.83
N PHE A 23 11.78 2.87 12.83
CA PHE A 23 10.52 2.17 12.75
C PHE A 23 10.44 1.25 13.96
N VAL A 24 9.77 1.72 15.01
CA VAL A 24 9.18 0.83 16.00
C VAL A 24 8.14 0.04 15.21
N GLY A 25 8.47 -1.21 14.88
CA GLY A 25 7.58 -2.12 14.19
C GLY A 25 6.28 -2.28 14.98
N CYS A 26 5.22 -1.65 14.52
CA CYS A 26 3.88 -2.13 14.78
C CYS A 26 3.74 -3.45 14.02
N ASN A 27 3.93 -4.55 14.74
CA ASN A 27 3.65 -5.91 14.30
C ASN A 27 2.12 -6.07 14.12
N ALA A 28 1.56 -5.43 13.10
CA ALA A 28 0.24 -5.79 12.60
C ALA A 28 0.46 -6.96 11.65
N LYS A 29 0.01 -8.16 12.03
CA LYS A 29 -0.19 -9.25 11.07
C LYS A 29 -1.07 -8.70 9.96
N ASP A 30 -0.49 -8.53 8.77
CA ASP A 30 -1.26 -8.22 7.58
C ASP A 30 -2.16 -9.45 7.34
N PRO A 31 -3.49 -9.32 7.34
CA PRO A 31 -4.39 -10.47 7.21
C PRO A 31 -4.31 -11.15 5.83
N ALA A 32 -3.53 -10.61 4.89
CA ALA A 32 -3.38 -11.14 3.53
C ALA A 32 -2.64 -12.48 3.44
N ARG A 33 -2.04 -13.01 4.53
CA ARG A 33 -1.44 -14.34 4.48
C ARG A 33 -1.47 -15.05 5.83
N THR A 34 -2.38 -16.00 5.97
CA THR A 34 -2.32 -17.00 7.04
C THR A 34 -1.19 -17.97 6.73
N ASP A 35 -0.08 -17.89 7.48
CA ASP A 35 1.10 -18.74 7.34
C ASP A 35 0.76 -20.25 7.39
N VAL A 36 0.92 -20.95 6.27
CA VAL A 36 1.04 -22.41 6.25
C VAL A 36 2.45 -22.77 6.70
N LYS A 37 2.59 -23.14 7.98
CA LYS A 37 3.83 -23.72 8.53
C LYS A 37 4.21 -24.99 7.76
N THR A 38 5.25 -24.91 6.94
CA THR A 38 5.95 -26.10 6.44
C THR A 38 7.16 -26.36 7.32
N VAL A 39 7.06 -27.34 8.22
CA VAL A 39 8.22 -27.91 8.93
C VAL A 39 8.86 -28.93 8.00
N ALA A 40 10.06 -28.63 7.50
CA ALA A 40 10.88 -29.62 6.83
C ALA A 40 11.73 -30.37 7.87
N THR A 41 11.53 -31.69 7.97
CA THR A 41 12.56 -32.62 8.44
C THR A 41 12.59 -33.78 7.45
N SER A 42 13.73 -33.93 6.79
CA SER A 42 13.97 -34.89 5.71
C SER A 42 14.13 -36.31 6.25
N GLN A 43 13.40 -37.26 5.66
CA GLN A 43 13.80 -38.66 5.56
C GLN A 43 13.38 -39.19 4.17
N PRO A 44 14.22 -39.96 3.46
CA PRO A 44 13.88 -40.48 2.13
C PRO A 44 13.14 -41.81 2.26
N GLY A 45 11.91 -41.88 1.74
CA GLY A 45 11.14 -43.11 1.68
C GLY A 45 9.79 -42.94 0.99
N ASP A 46 9.67 -43.56 -0.18
CA ASP A 46 8.47 -43.93 -0.94
C ASP A 46 7.46 -42.85 -1.37
N ALA A 47 7.28 -42.78 -2.70
CA ALA A 47 6.35 -41.93 -3.40
C ALA A 47 4.88 -42.31 -3.09
N ALA A 48 4.33 -41.73 -2.03
CA ALA A 48 2.89 -41.57 -1.87
C ALA A 48 2.50 -40.20 -2.43
N SER A 49 1.57 -40.18 -3.39
CA SER A 49 0.98 -38.94 -3.90
C SER A 49 0.29 -38.21 -2.76
N THR A 50 0.91 -37.14 -2.25
CA THR A 50 0.28 -36.25 -1.27
C THR A 50 -0.98 -35.66 -1.93
N PRO A 51 -2.17 -35.75 -1.30
CA PRO A 51 -3.34 -35.09 -1.83
C PRO A 51 -3.08 -33.59 -1.85
N VAL A 52 -3.18 -32.98 -3.03
CA VAL A 52 -3.19 -31.52 -3.19
C VAL A 52 -4.28 -30.98 -2.26
N PRO A 53 -3.97 -30.07 -1.32
CA PRO A 53 -4.99 -29.42 -0.50
C PRO A 53 -6.06 -28.87 -1.44
N PRO A 54 -7.36 -29.06 -1.16
CA PRO A 54 -8.40 -28.51 -2.00
C PRO A 54 -8.16 -27.00 -2.13
N THR A 55 -8.02 -26.53 -3.38
CA THR A 55 -7.99 -25.11 -3.69
C THR A 55 -9.19 -24.47 -3.01
N PRO A 56 -9.01 -23.43 -2.16
CA PRO A 56 -10.12 -22.71 -1.57
C PRO A 56 -11.11 -22.32 -2.68
N PRO A 57 -12.43 -22.41 -2.44
CA PRO A 57 -13.40 -21.94 -3.42
C PRO A 57 -13.08 -20.49 -3.78
N ALA A 58 -13.20 -20.14 -5.06
CA ALA A 58 -13.08 -18.76 -5.48
C ALA A 58 -14.02 -17.90 -4.60
N PRO A 59 -13.55 -16.75 -4.09
CA PRO A 59 -14.38 -15.92 -3.25
C PRO A 59 -15.65 -15.52 -4.02
N ALA A 60 -16.80 -15.54 -3.33
CA ALA A 60 -18.09 -15.15 -3.93
C ALA A 60 -18.03 -13.73 -4.50
N ASP A 61 -18.85 -13.33 -5.47
CA ASP A 61 -18.85 -11.95 -5.98
C ASP A 61 -19.19 -10.95 -4.83
N PRO A 62 -18.39 -9.87 -4.59
CA PRO A 62 -18.69 -8.90 -3.53
C PRO A 62 -19.94 -8.05 -3.77
N ARG A 63 -20.58 -8.13 -4.96
CA ARG A 63 -21.74 -7.31 -5.34
C ARG A 63 -22.86 -7.30 -4.29
N GLU A 64 -23.40 -8.46 -3.91
CA GLU A 64 -24.54 -8.54 -2.96
C GLU A 64 -24.19 -7.89 -1.61
N LYS A 65 -22.95 -8.08 -1.16
CA LYS A 65 -22.46 -7.51 0.08
C LYS A 65 -22.25 -6.00 -0.03
N ALA A 66 -21.79 -5.52 -1.19
CA ALA A 66 -21.69 -4.10 -1.47
C ALA A 66 -23.07 -3.43 -1.53
N GLU A 67 -24.07 -4.06 -2.17
CA GLU A 67 -25.46 -3.56 -2.20
C GLU A 67 -26.02 -3.42 -0.79
N THR A 68 -25.88 -4.46 0.04
CA THR A 68 -26.33 -4.41 1.44
C THR A 68 -25.66 -3.30 2.25
N LEU A 69 -24.34 -3.12 2.09
CA LEU A 69 -23.60 -2.03 2.73
C LEU A 69 -24.11 -0.66 2.27
N TRP A 70 -24.31 -0.49 0.96
CA TRP A 70 -24.74 0.79 0.40
C TRP A 70 -26.18 1.16 0.73
N ASP A 71 -27.08 0.17 0.77
CA ASP A 71 -28.44 0.34 1.28
C ASP A 71 -28.42 0.82 2.75
N ALA A 72 -27.58 0.21 3.58
CA ALA A 72 -27.40 0.61 4.97
C ALA A 72 -26.81 2.02 5.09
N LEU A 73 -25.85 2.41 4.24
CA LEU A 73 -25.28 3.77 4.22
C LEU A 73 -26.32 4.83 3.82
N VAL A 74 -27.22 4.53 2.88
CA VAL A 74 -28.33 5.42 2.51
C VAL A 74 -29.38 5.51 3.62
N ALA A 75 -29.72 4.37 4.24
CA ALA A 75 -30.66 4.31 5.35
C ALA A 75 -30.10 4.88 6.66
N GLU A 76 -28.78 5.15 6.73
CA GLU A 76 -28.05 5.48 7.94
C GLU A 76 -28.16 4.38 9.03
N ASP A 77 -28.28 3.12 8.61
CA ASP A 77 -28.26 1.95 9.49
C ASP A 77 -26.81 1.59 9.87
N TRP A 78 -26.28 2.33 10.83
CA TRP A 78 -24.89 2.18 11.27
C TRP A 78 -24.59 0.83 11.92
N ALA A 79 -25.60 0.11 12.42
CA ALA A 79 -25.40 -1.23 12.95
C ALA A 79 -25.07 -2.21 11.83
N VAL A 80 -25.81 -2.16 10.71
CA VAL A 80 -25.52 -2.96 9.52
C VAL A 80 -24.20 -2.54 8.86
N VAL A 81 -23.90 -1.24 8.79
CA VAL A 81 -22.60 -0.75 8.29
C VAL A 81 -21.43 -1.31 9.12
N PHE A 82 -21.60 -1.40 10.45
CA PHE A 82 -20.59 -1.96 11.34
C PHE A 82 -20.33 -3.46 11.10
N GLU A 83 -21.38 -4.23 10.81
CA GLU A 83 -21.25 -5.67 10.51
C GLU A 83 -20.40 -5.94 9.26
N HIS A 84 -20.44 -5.02 8.30
CA HIS A 84 -19.66 -5.08 7.07
C HIS A 84 -18.20 -4.66 7.24
N GLN A 85 -17.82 -4.09 8.39
CA GLN A 85 -16.43 -3.76 8.67
C GLN A 85 -15.59 -5.02 8.89
N ALA A 86 -14.32 -4.95 8.49
CA ALA A 86 -13.36 -6.03 8.73
C ALA A 86 -13.24 -6.35 10.24
N PRO A 87 -12.99 -7.62 10.63
CA PRO A 87 -12.90 -8.01 12.04
C PRO A 87 -11.96 -7.14 12.87
N VAL A 88 -10.82 -6.73 12.30
CA VAL A 88 -9.84 -5.84 12.97
C VAL A 88 -10.40 -4.46 13.31
N VAL A 89 -11.33 -3.93 12.51
CA VAL A 89 -11.98 -2.64 12.77
C VAL A 89 -13.05 -2.77 13.86
N ARG A 90 -13.66 -3.95 13.98
CA ARG A 90 -14.68 -4.25 14.98
C ARG A 90 -14.08 -4.60 16.35
N GLU A 91 -12.78 -4.89 16.41
CA GLU A 91 -12.12 -5.31 17.64
C GLU A 91 -12.20 -4.20 18.70
N GLY A 92 -12.78 -4.53 19.86
CA GLY A 92 -12.94 -3.59 20.97
C GLY A 92 -14.05 -2.54 20.79
N LEU A 93 -14.86 -2.62 19.73
CA LEU A 93 -15.98 -1.71 19.48
C LEU A 93 -17.32 -2.48 19.43
N THR A 94 -18.37 -1.91 20.02
CA THR A 94 -19.72 -2.49 19.93
C THR A 94 -20.51 -1.79 18.81
N PRO A 95 -21.53 -2.46 18.21
CA PRO A 95 -22.38 -1.84 17.21
C PRO A 95 -23.02 -0.53 17.69
N GLU A 96 -23.45 -0.45 18.94
CA GLU A 96 -24.11 0.73 19.51
C GLU A 96 -23.14 1.90 19.63
N ARG A 97 -21.90 1.65 20.08
CA ARG A 97 -20.87 2.69 20.17
C ARG A 97 -20.46 3.19 18.79
N TYR A 98 -20.37 2.30 17.81
CA TYR A 98 -20.10 2.68 16.43
C TYR A 98 -21.25 3.53 15.86
N ALA A 99 -22.50 3.13 16.10
CA ALA A 99 -23.67 3.86 15.62
C ALA A 99 -23.80 5.25 16.25
N GLU A 100 -23.56 5.36 17.56
CA GLU A 100 -23.54 6.64 18.27
C GLU A 100 -22.46 7.57 17.72
N TRP A 101 -21.22 7.07 17.57
CA TRP A 101 -20.12 7.84 17.00
C TRP A 101 -20.42 8.27 15.55
N SER A 102 -20.88 7.34 14.70
CA SER A 102 -21.13 7.61 13.27
C SER A 102 -22.24 8.62 13.06
N SER A 103 -23.32 8.56 13.85
CA SER A 103 -24.42 9.53 13.80
C SER A 103 -23.97 10.97 14.08
N GLN A 104 -22.89 11.15 14.84
CA GLN A 104 -22.35 12.47 15.22
C GLN A 104 -21.19 12.90 14.32
N ASN A 105 -20.41 11.95 13.80
CA ASN A 105 -19.12 12.23 13.16
C ASN A 105 -19.12 12.03 11.66
N GLU A 106 -20.07 11.30 11.06
CA GLU A 106 -20.08 11.10 9.61
C GLU A 106 -20.37 12.42 8.89
N PRO A 107 -19.39 12.99 8.13
CA PRO A 107 -19.54 14.33 7.56
C PRO A 107 -20.52 14.38 6.39
N PHE A 108 -20.82 13.23 5.78
CA PHE A 108 -21.69 13.12 4.61
C PHE A 108 -23.04 12.47 4.95
N ARG A 109 -24.05 12.83 4.16
CA ARG A 109 -25.28 12.05 3.98
C ARG A 109 -25.30 11.54 2.57
N ILE A 110 -25.51 10.24 2.40
CA ILE A 110 -25.67 9.60 1.10
C ILE A 110 -27.18 9.58 0.79
N HIS A 111 -27.55 10.07 -0.40
CA HIS A 111 -28.95 10.12 -0.83
C HIS A 111 -29.33 8.96 -1.75
N SER A 112 -28.38 8.54 -2.59
CA SER A 112 -28.54 7.43 -3.52
C SER A 112 -27.19 6.90 -3.96
N TYR A 113 -27.20 5.67 -4.46
CA TYR A 113 -26.05 5.04 -5.09
C TYR A 113 -26.48 4.19 -6.29
N GLU A 114 -25.51 3.84 -7.13
CA GLU A 114 -25.65 2.90 -8.23
C GLU A 114 -24.33 2.12 -8.34
N ILE A 115 -24.38 0.80 -8.21
CA ILE A 115 -23.21 -0.06 -8.46
C ILE A 115 -23.12 -0.32 -9.96
N MET A 116 -22.18 0.39 -10.60
CA MET A 116 -21.95 0.37 -12.03
C MET A 116 -21.27 -0.93 -12.49
N ASP A 117 -20.28 -1.38 -11.72
CA ASP A 117 -19.41 -2.50 -12.09
C ASP A 117 -18.78 -3.13 -10.85
N VAL A 118 -18.45 -4.42 -10.95
CA VAL A 118 -17.75 -5.18 -9.90
C VAL A 118 -16.73 -6.09 -10.56
N VAL A 119 -15.47 -5.98 -10.11
CA VAL A 119 -14.35 -6.76 -10.63
C VAL A 119 -13.63 -7.42 -9.47
N THR A 120 -13.15 -8.64 -9.65
CA THR A 120 -12.33 -9.38 -8.68
C THR A 120 -11.09 -9.94 -9.36
N GLU A 121 -9.97 -9.91 -8.66
CA GLU A 121 -8.69 -10.53 -9.05
C GLU A 121 -8.04 -11.06 -7.78
N ASP A 122 -7.88 -12.38 -7.70
CA ASP A 122 -7.42 -13.10 -6.52
C ASP A 122 -8.23 -12.77 -5.25
N GLU A 123 -7.58 -12.21 -4.24
CA GLU A 123 -8.17 -11.78 -2.95
C GLU A 123 -8.66 -10.33 -2.95
N TYR A 124 -8.58 -9.64 -4.09
CA TYR A 124 -8.92 -8.23 -4.25
C TYR A 124 -10.20 -8.06 -5.05
N GLY A 125 -10.99 -7.06 -4.63
CA GLY A 125 -12.25 -6.70 -5.26
C GLY A 125 -12.32 -5.20 -5.46
N TRP A 126 -13.01 -4.79 -6.51
CA TRP A 126 -13.28 -3.39 -6.81
C TRP A 126 -14.75 -3.21 -7.16
N VAL A 127 -15.41 -2.28 -6.48
CA VAL A 127 -16.81 -1.93 -6.71
C VAL A 127 -16.86 -0.52 -7.25
N HIS A 128 -17.27 -0.36 -8.52
CA HIS A 128 -17.44 0.95 -9.13
C HIS A 128 -18.80 1.50 -8.73
N VAL A 129 -18.81 2.52 -7.90
CA VAL A 129 -20.04 3.12 -7.38
C VAL A 129 -20.17 4.56 -7.85
N ARG A 130 -21.37 4.89 -8.31
CA ARG A 130 -21.83 6.27 -8.44
C ARG A 130 -22.66 6.61 -7.21
N THR A 131 -22.40 7.76 -6.60
CA THR A 131 -23.11 8.19 -5.39
C THR A 131 -23.58 9.63 -5.54
N SER A 132 -24.72 9.95 -4.93
CA SER A 132 -25.14 11.33 -4.70
C SER A 132 -25.12 11.63 -3.21
N SER A 133 -24.35 12.64 -2.79
CA SER A 133 -24.09 12.90 -1.37
C SER A 133 -24.03 14.40 -1.04
N SER A 134 -24.38 14.76 0.20
CA SER A 134 -24.30 16.15 0.70
C SER A 134 -23.49 16.22 1.99
N LEU A 135 -22.86 17.36 2.26
CA LEU A 135 -22.22 17.63 3.54
C LEU A 135 -23.26 17.98 4.60
N ARG A 136 -23.29 17.25 5.72
CA ARG A 136 -24.26 17.50 6.81
C ARG A 136 -24.15 18.92 7.38
N ARG A 137 -22.92 19.42 7.51
CA ARG A 137 -22.63 20.77 8.02
C ARG A 137 -23.14 21.90 7.09
N TYR A 138 -23.40 21.60 5.82
CA TYR A 138 -23.79 22.60 4.82
C TYR A 138 -25.02 22.12 4.03
N PRO A 139 -26.20 22.01 4.69
CA PRO A 139 -27.41 21.45 4.08
C PRO A 139 -27.94 22.26 2.89
N GLN A 140 -27.55 23.53 2.78
CA GLN A 140 -27.88 24.40 1.65
C GLN A 140 -27.08 24.10 0.38
N VAL A 141 -25.95 23.39 0.49
CA VAL A 141 -25.13 23.01 -0.66
C VAL A 141 -25.81 21.80 -1.33
N PRO A 142 -26.16 21.88 -2.63
CA PRO A 142 -26.78 20.76 -3.33
C PRO A 142 -25.93 19.50 -3.25
N PRO A 143 -26.56 18.31 -3.26
CA PRO A 143 -25.83 17.05 -3.37
C PRO A 143 -24.88 17.05 -4.57
N ARG A 144 -23.72 16.41 -4.39
CA ARG A 144 -22.73 16.19 -5.43
C ARG A 144 -22.75 14.73 -5.85
N ASP A 145 -22.71 14.55 -7.17
CA ASP A 145 -22.52 13.25 -7.77
C ASP A 145 -21.02 12.95 -7.88
N THR A 146 -20.62 11.77 -7.42
CA THR A 146 -19.24 11.28 -7.54
C THR A 146 -19.24 9.85 -8.08
N ARG A 147 -18.13 9.47 -8.72
CA ARG A 147 -17.88 8.10 -9.19
C ARG A 147 -16.52 7.68 -8.68
N ARG A 148 -16.42 6.47 -8.11
CA ARG A 148 -15.15 5.93 -7.63
C ARG A 148 -15.15 4.41 -7.65
N TRP A 149 -13.96 3.84 -7.76
CA TRP A 149 -13.73 2.45 -7.43
C TRP A 149 -13.45 2.33 -5.93
N GLU A 150 -14.29 1.59 -5.22
CA GLU A 150 -14.02 1.20 -3.84
C GLU A 150 -13.24 -0.10 -3.83
N LYS A 151 -12.18 -0.15 -3.03
CA LYS A 151 -11.34 -1.34 -2.88
C LYS A 151 -11.93 -2.24 -1.80
N TRP A 152 -11.95 -3.52 -2.08
CA TRP A 152 -12.44 -4.59 -1.22
C TRP A 152 -11.37 -5.68 -1.13
N PHE A 153 -11.38 -6.42 -0.04
CA PHE A 153 -10.51 -7.57 0.15
C PHE A 153 -11.28 -8.75 0.72
N SER A 154 -10.88 -9.95 0.34
CA SER A 154 -11.44 -11.21 0.83
C SER A 154 -10.57 -11.77 1.94
N ALA A 155 -11.17 -12.10 3.08
CA ALA A 155 -10.54 -12.85 4.16
C ALA A 155 -11.43 -14.04 4.51
N ASP A 156 -10.87 -15.26 4.46
CA ASP A 156 -11.59 -16.52 4.69
C ASP A 156 -12.87 -16.66 3.84
N GLY A 157 -12.83 -16.17 2.60
CA GLY A 157 -13.96 -16.21 1.66
C GLY A 157 -15.03 -15.15 1.90
N VAL A 158 -14.81 -14.21 2.83
CA VAL A 158 -15.73 -13.12 3.15
C VAL A 158 -15.13 -11.79 2.71
N TRP A 159 -15.90 -11.01 1.96
CA TRP A 159 -15.47 -9.69 1.49
C TRP A 159 -15.66 -8.59 2.51
N TYR A 160 -14.73 -7.65 2.54
CA TYR A 160 -14.79 -6.46 3.39
C TYR A 160 -14.31 -5.23 2.59
N PRO A 161 -14.93 -4.06 2.80
CA PRO A 161 -14.40 -2.83 2.25
C PRO A 161 -13.04 -2.53 2.88
N VAL A 162 -12.10 -2.04 2.10
CA VAL A 162 -10.78 -1.62 2.58
C VAL A 162 -10.94 -0.36 3.43
N PRO A 163 -10.45 -0.34 4.69
CA PRO A 163 -10.44 0.87 5.51
C PRO A 163 -9.69 2.03 4.86
N ARG A 164 -10.16 3.27 5.07
CA ARG A 164 -9.61 4.47 4.40
C ARG A 164 -8.10 4.65 4.63
N ASP A 165 -7.60 4.33 5.82
CA ASP A 165 -6.20 4.40 6.22
C ASP A 165 -5.32 3.32 5.57
N ARG A 166 -5.92 2.34 4.88
CA ARG A 166 -5.22 1.23 4.22
C ARG A 166 -5.40 1.21 2.71
N VAL A 167 -6.16 2.14 2.12
CA VAL A 167 -6.47 2.13 0.67
C VAL A 167 -5.22 2.08 -0.20
N ASP A 168 -4.12 2.70 0.24
CA ASP A 168 -2.84 2.74 -0.50
C ASP A 168 -2.08 1.39 -0.45
N HIS A 169 -2.51 0.44 0.37
CA HIS A 169 -1.91 -0.90 0.44
C HIS A 169 -2.50 -1.89 -0.56
N TYR A 170 -3.52 -1.47 -1.31
CA TYR A 170 -4.26 -2.30 -2.26
C TYR A 170 -4.09 -1.74 -3.67
N PRO A 171 -4.12 -2.59 -4.72
CA PRO A 171 -4.02 -2.11 -6.08
C PRO A 171 -5.27 -1.30 -6.47
N VAL A 172 -5.13 -0.43 -7.47
CA VAL A 172 -6.24 0.21 -8.18
C VAL A 172 -6.96 -0.82 -9.05
N ALA A 173 -8.16 -0.46 -9.51
CA ALA A 173 -9.00 -1.39 -10.27
C ALA A 173 -8.32 -1.84 -11.57
N PRO A 174 -8.47 -3.11 -11.98
CA PRO A 174 -7.90 -3.64 -13.23
C PRO A 174 -8.17 -2.79 -14.47
N ALA A 175 -9.35 -2.17 -14.56
CA ALA A 175 -9.73 -1.32 -15.68
C ALA A 175 -8.90 -0.01 -15.79
N MET A 176 -8.17 0.37 -14.73
CA MET A 176 -7.32 1.57 -14.69
C MET A 176 -5.85 1.25 -14.95
N ARG A 177 -5.51 -0.02 -15.08
CA ARG A 177 -4.14 -0.54 -15.07
C ARG A 177 -3.65 -0.87 -16.48
N ASP A 178 -2.39 -0.55 -16.76
CA ASP A 178 -1.70 -0.95 -17.98
C ASP A 178 -0.91 -2.26 -17.74
N ARG A 179 -1.48 -3.39 -18.18
CA ARG A 179 -0.92 -4.73 -17.93
C ARG A 179 0.38 -5.01 -18.68
N ASP A 180 0.55 -4.43 -19.86
CA ASP A 180 1.78 -4.60 -20.63
C ASP A 180 2.92 -3.80 -19.97
N ALA A 181 2.61 -2.59 -19.50
CA ALA A 181 3.56 -1.77 -18.76
C ALA A 181 3.91 -2.36 -17.38
N GLU A 182 2.97 -3.04 -16.70
CA GLU A 182 3.22 -3.78 -15.47
C GLU A 182 4.22 -4.91 -15.67
N ALA A 183 4.07 -5.70 -16.75
CA ALA A 183 5.01 -6.76 -17.07
C ALA A 183 6.43 -6.20 -17.33
N ALA A 184 6.52 -5.08 -18.05
CA ALA A 184 7.79 -4.39 -18.28
C ALA A 184 8.41 -3.83 -16.99
N LEU A 185 7.59 -3.25 -16.11
CA LEU A 185 8.03 -2.73 -14.81
C LEU A 185 8.51 -3.87 -13.90
N LEU A 186 7.80 -5.00 -13.85
CA LEU A 186 8.19 -6.15 -13.02
C LEU A 186 9.61 -6.63 -13.34
N VAL A 187 9.97 -6.74 -14.62
CA VAL A 187 11.35 -7.10 -15.03
C VAL A 187 12.37 -6.11 -14.45
N ARG A 188 12.06 -4.82 -14.46
CA ARG A 188 12.93 -3.78 -13.93
C ARG A 188 13.02 -3.81 -12.40
N VAL A 189 11.91 -4.11 -11.73
CA VAL A 189 11.84 -4.29 -10.26
C VAL A 189 12.74 -5.44 -9.82
N GLU A 190 12.63 -6.60 -10.48
CA GLU A 190 13.45 -7.78 -10.20
C GLU A 190 14.95 -7.47 -10.38
N GLU A 191 15.31 -6.70 -11.40
CA GLU A 191 16.69 -6.23 -11.60
C GLU A 191 17.17 -5.36 -10.43
N ALA A 192 16.37 -4.39 -9.98
CA ALA A 192 16.70 -3.53 -8.85
C ALA A 192 16.89 -4.34 -7.56
N TRP A 193 16.01 -5.29 -7.30
CA TRP A 193 16.12 -6.16 -6.15
C TRP A 193 17.31 -7.12 -6.23
N GLY A 194 17.67 -7.58 -7.43
CA GLY A 194 18.93 -8.28 -7.67
C GLY A 194 20.14 -7.44 -7.23
N TYR A 195 20.19 -6.16 -7.60
CA TYR A 195 21.25 -5.25 -7.15
C TYR A 195 21.23 -5.02 -5.64
N ARG A 196 20.05 -4.95 -5.01
CA ARG A 196 19.94 -4.82 -3.54
C ARG A 196 20.50 -6.03 -2.80
N GLN A 197 20.19 -7.22 -3.27
CA GLN A 197 20.67 -8.47 -2.66
C GLN A 197 22.17 -8.68 -2.88
N SER A 198 22.69 -8.31 -4.06
CA SER A 198 24.12 -8.38 -4.38
C SER A 198 24.92 -7.18 -3.88
N GLN A 199 24.28 -6.20 -3.25
CA GLN A 199 24.89 -4.94 -2.78
C GLN A 199 25.59 -4.13 -3.89
N ALA A 200 25.08 -4.21 -5.13
CA ALA A 200 25.58 -3.44 -6.27
C ALA A 200 24.97 -2.02 -6.29
N TRP A 201 25.33 -1.22 -5.29
CA TRP A 201 24.68 0.08 -5.01
C TRP A 201 24.90 1.13 -6.09
N ASP A 202 26.04 1.09 -6.76
CA ASP A 202 26.37 1.92 -7.93
C ASP A 202 25.36 1.67 -9.06
N ARG A 203 25.05 0.41 -9.35
CA ARG A 203 24.06 0.04 -10.38
C ARG A 203 22.65 0.41 -9.97
N LEU A 204 22.29 0.16 -8.71
CA LEU A 204 20.99 0.55 -8.17
C LEU A 204 20.79 2.07 -8.23
N TYR A 205 21.82 2.85 -7.93
CA TYR A 205 21.76 4.31 -8.00
C TYR A 205 21.42 4.82 -9.41
N LEU A 206 21.94 4.16 -10.45
CA LEU A 206 21.61 4.46 -11.84
C LEU A 206 20.17 4.09 -12.23
N MET A 207 19.43 3.39 -11.37
CA MET A 207 18.01 3.11 -11.54
C MET A 207 17.10 4.18 -10.91
N ASN A 208 17.62 5.07 -10.06
CA ASN A 208 16.84 6.21 -9.57
C ASN A 208 16.53 7.18 -10.72
N ASP A 209 15.42 7.90 -10.64
CA ASP A 209 15.05 8.94 -11.62
C ASP A 209 16.24 9.90 -11.80
N PRO A 210 16.71 10.15 -13.04
CA PRO A 210 17.73 11.16 -13.31
C PRO A 210 17.47 12.52 -12.68
N GLU A 211 16.20 12.94 -12.53
CA GLU A 211 15.83 14.20 -11.88
C GLU A 211 16.11 14.20 -10.36
N ASP A 212 16.16 13.02 -9.75
CA ASP A 212 16.31 12.85 -8.30
C ASP A 212 17.77 12.75 -7.85
N ARG A 213 18.65 12.29 -8.75
CA ARG A 213 20.09 12.08 -8.49
C ARG A 213 20.83 13.34 -7.99
N PRO A 214 20.53 14.56 -8.45
CA PRO A 214 21.12 15.78 -7.89
C PRO A 214 20.72 16.04 -6.42
N LEU A 215 19.57 15.54 -5.97
CA LEU A 215 19.04 15.75 -4.62
C LEU A 215 19.65 14.76 -3.62
N VAL A 216 19.96 13.55 -4.07
CA VAL A 216 20.60 12.51 -3.26
C VAL A 216 21.87 12.05 -3.98
N PRO A 217 23.02 12.70 -3.72
CA PRO A 217 24.28 12.31 -4.34
C PRO A 217 24.64 10.85 -4.10
N GLU A 218 25.28 10.22 -5.08
CA GLU A 218 25.61 8.78 -5.07
C GLU A 218 26.27 8.32 -3.75
N GLY A 219 27.27 9.06 -3.26
CA GLY A 219 27.94 8.71 -2.01
C GLY A 219 27.00 8.66 -0.80
N GLN A 220 26.02 9.56 -0.73
CA GLN A 220 25.01 9.57 0.32
C GLN A 220 24.02 8.42 0.14
N PHE A 221 23.60 8.13 -1.10
CA PHE A 221 22.75 6.99 -1.41
C PHE A 221 23.41 5.67 -0.99
N VAL A 222 24.65 5.43 -1.44
CA VAL A 222 25.41 4.21 -1.14
C VAL A 222 25.61 4.05 0.37
N ALA A 223 25.97 5.13 1.08
CA ALA A 223 26.15 5.08 2.53
C ALA A 223 24.86 4.67 3.26
N ASN A 224 23.71 5.22 2.84
CA ASN A 224 22.41 4.90 3.43
C ASN A 224 21.98 3.46 3.13
N GLN A 225 22.09 3.02 1.87
CA GLN A 225 21.70 1.65 1.46
C GLN A 225 22.58 0.60 2.13
N SER A 226 23.87 0.90 2.34
CA SER A 226 24.81 -0.04 2.98
C SER A 226 24.50 -0.36 4.43
N LEU A 227 23.65 0.44 5.10
CA LEU A 227 23.19 0.16 6.48
C LEU A 227 22.31 -1.09 6.56
N THR A 228 21.76 -1.53 5.44
CA THR A 228 20.80 -2.63 5.37
C THR A 228 21.31 -3.73 4.45
N LYS A 229 21.14 -4.98 4.89
CA LYS A 229 21.33 -6.18 4.07
C LYS A 229 19.97 -6.79 3.77
N TYR A 230 19.60 -6.79 2.49
CA TYR A 230 18.40 -7.42 1.98
C TYR A 230 18.65 -8.93 1.79
N VAL A 231 17.80 -9.76 2.39
CA VAL A 231 17.92 -11.22 2.41
C VAL A 231 17.04 -11.84 1.32
N SER A 232 15.79 -11.40 1.22
CA SER A 232 14.84 -11.84 0.21
C SER A 232 13.81 -10.74 -0.08
N HIS A 233 13.14 -10.87 -1.20
CA HIS A 233 11.98 -10.06 -1.56
C HIS A 233 10.92 -10.96 -2.20
N ASP A 234 9.66 -10.58 -2.08
CA ASP A 234 8.51 -11.20 -2.75
C ASP A 234 7.59 -10.07 -3.24
N VAL A 235 7.30 -10.03 -4.54
CA VAL A 235 6.47 -9.00 -5.14
C VAL A 235 5.01 -9.43 -5.03
N TYR A 236 4.22 -8.70 -4.25
CA TYR A 236 2.80 -8.99 -4.09
C TYR A 236 2.00 -8.55 -5.31
N TRP A 237 2.20 -7.31 -5.73
CA TRP A 237 1.56 -6.78 -6.92
C TRP A 237 2.37 -5.61 -7.50
N VAL A 238 2.16 -5.42 -8.80
CA VAL A 238 2.64 -4.28 -9.58
C VAL A 238 1.43 -3.62 -10.19
N GLU A 239 1.29 -2.32 -10.04
CA GLU A 239 0.30 -1.55 -10.78
C GLU A 239 0.99 -0.45 -11.59
N VAL A 240 0.51 -0.24 -12.82
CA VAL A 240 0.90 0.89 -13.64
C VAL A 240 -0.33 1.67 -14.05
N VAL A 241 -0.33 2.96 -13.73
CA VAL A 241 -1.35 3.93 -14.17
C VAL A 241 -0.62 5.04 -14.91
N GLN A 242 -0.85 5.13 -16.22
CA GLN A 242 -0.14 6.06 -17.10
C GLN A 242 1.38 5.83 -16.99
N GLN A 243 2.15 6.87 -16.64
CA GLN A 243 3.62 6.80 -16.54
C GLN A 243 4.10 6.54 -15.11
N ARG A 244 3.21 6.19 -14.18
CA ARG A 244 3.54 5.94 -12.78
C ARG A 244 3.29 4.49 -12.44
N GLY A 245 4.23 3.89 -11.71
CA GLY A 245 4.15 2.54 -11.21
C GLY A 245 4.21 2.52 -9.69
N ILE A 246 3.45 1.60 -9.07
CA ILE A 246 3.60 1.26 -7.66
C ILE A 246 3.79 -0.25 -7.56
N VAL A 247 4.75 -0.64 -6.74
CA VAL A 247 5.15 -2.04 -6.55
C VAL A 247 5.09 -2.32 -5.06
N ARG A 248 4.22 -3.25 -4.64
CA ARG A 248 4.18 -3.70 -3.25
C ARG A 248 5.06 -4.92 -3.09
N VAL A 249 6.03 -4.82 -2.19
CA VAL A 249 7.06 -5.86 -1.99
C VAL A 249 7.16 -6.20 -0.51
N GLU A 250 7.07 -7.49 -0.19
CA GLU A 250 7.52 -8.00 1.10
C GLU A 250 9.03 -8.19 1.07
N VAL A 251 9.70 -7.70 2.10
CA VAL A 251 11.16 -7.67 2.17
C VAL A 251 11.61 -8.26 3.49
N LYS A 252 12.54 -9.22 3.41
CA LYS A 252 13.31 -9.67 4.56
C LYS A 252 14.64 -8.94 4.58
N GLN A 253 14.92 -8.22 5.65
CA GLN A 253 16.12 -7.42 5.76
C GLN A 253 16.75 -7.53 7.14
N LYS A 254 18.02 -7.14 7.24
CA LYS A 254 18.71 -7.00 8.52
C LYS A 254 19.66 -5.82 8.48
N LEU A 255 20.01 -5.29 9.64
CA LEU A 255 21.05 -4.28 9.73
C LEU A 255 22.42 -4.90 9.39
N SER A 256 23.23 -4.15 8.65
CA SER A 256 24.58 -4.56 8.25
C SER A 256 25.60 -4.49 9.40
N ASP A 257 25.25 -3.85 10.53
CA ASP A 257 26.11 -3.73 11.69
C ASP A 257 26.50 -5.12 12.26
N PRO A 258 27.80 -5.45 12.35
CA PRO A 258 28.27 -6.72 12.88
C PRO A 258 27.76 -7.03 14.30
N SER A 259 27.55 -6.02 15.14
CA SER A 259 27.03 -6.18 16.51
C SER A 259 25.59 -6.68 16.54
N LEU A 260 24.83 -6.43 15.47
CA LEU A 260 23.42 -6.83 15.31
C LEU A 260 23.25 -8.06 14.42
N SER A 261 24.35 -8.63 13.93
CA SER A 261 24.36 -9.74 12.96
C SER A 261 23.67 -11.03 13.41
N LYS A 262 23.49 -11.22 14.73
CA LYS A 262 22.81 -12.38 15.34
C LYS A 262 21.29 -12.22 15.44
N LEU A 263 20.77 -11.02 15.23
CA LEU A 263 19.33 -10.81 15.21
C LEU A 263 18.72 -11.49 13.98
N PRO A 264 17.53 -12.09 14.12
CA PRO A 264 16.81 -12.61 12.96
C PRO A 264 16.49 -11.45 11.99
N PRO A 265 16.35 -11.74 10.69
CA PRO A 265 15.87 -10.74 9.74
C PRO A 265 14.49 -10.22 10.14
N ASP A 266 14.30 -8.92 9.99
CA ASP A 266 13.00 -8.27 10.07
C ASP A 266 12.23 -8.47 8.76
N HIS A 267 10.90 -8.51 8.88
CA HIS A 267 9.97 -8.56 7.77
C HIS A 267 9.25 -7.22 7.67
N ILE A 268 9.31 -6.60 6.50
CA ILE A 268 8.57 -5.37 6.22
C ILE A 268 7.86 -5.48 4.89
N VAL A 269 6.77 -4.73 4.72
CA VAL A 269 6.13 -4.55 3.42
C VAL A 269 6.29 -3.09 3.02
N ILE A 270 6.77 -2.85 1.81
CA ILE A 270 6.98 -1.51 1.27
C ILE A 270 6.22 -1.34 -0.03
N ASN A 271 5.76 -0.11 -0.28
CA ASN A 271 5.28 0.30 -1.59
C ASN A 271 6.39 1.14 -2.24
N GLU A 272 7.06 0.59 -3.24
CA GLU A 272 8.08 1.28 -4.03
C GLU A 272 7.42 1.99 -5.22
N ARG A 273 7.81 3.24 -5.45
CA ARG A 273 7.28 4.06 -6.54
C ARG A 273 8.24 4.07 -7.71
N TRP A 274 7.67 4.07 -8.90
CA TRP A 274 8.39 4.06 -10.15
C TRP A 274 7.79 5.06 -11.13
N ILE A 275 8.64 5.63 -11.99
CA ILE A 275 8.24 6.52 -13.07
C ILE A 275 8.83 6.04 -14.39
N ASN A 276 8.02 6.06 -15.44
CA ASN A 276 8.47 5.79 -16.80
C ASN A 276 8.83 7.11 -17.49
N ARG A 277 10.05 7.20 -18.00
CA ARG A 277 10.50 8.30 -18.86
C ARG A 277 11.03 7.73 -20.15
N ASP A 278 10.39 8.09 -21.25
CA ASP A 278 10.77 7.67 -22.60
C ASP A 278 10.94 6.14 -22.75
N GLY A 279 10.07 5.37 -22.09
CA GLY A 279 10.08 3.91 -22.14
C GLY A 279 11.00 3.24 -21.12
N VAL A 280 11.70 4.00 -20.28
CA VAL A 280 12.58 3.46 -19.23
C VAL A 280 11.98 3.70 -17.85
N TRP A 281 11.92 2.65 -17.05
CA TRP A 281 11.44 2.69 -15.67
C TRP A 281 12.57 3.03 -14.69
N TYR A 282 12.30 4.03 -13.84
CA TYR A 282 13.17 4.51 -12.79
C TYR A 282 12.48 4.48 -11.43
N ILE A 283 13.26 4.26 -10.37
CA ILE A 283 12.79 4.38 -8.98
C ILE A 283 12.57 5.86 -8.69
N ASP A 284 11.36 6.19 -8.27
CA ASP A 284 10.93 7.54 -7.90
C ASP A 284 11.10 7.72 -6.39
N ILE A 285 12.09 8.51 -5.99
CA ILE A 285 12.41 8.72 -4.57
C ILE A 285 11.67 9.93 -3.98
N HIS A 286 10.82 10.61 -4.75
CA HIS A 286 10.02 11.71 -4.22
C HIS A 286 8.89 11.20 -3.30
N ALA A 287 8.92 11.66 -2.04
CA ALA A 287 7.76 11.62 -1.16
C ALA A 287 6.61 12.41 -1.83
N PRO A 288 5.33 12.03 -1.63
CA PRO A 288 4.23 12.77 -2.22
C PRO A 288 4.22 14.17 -1.60
N GLY A 289 4.68 15.16 -2.35
CA GLY A 289 4.69 16.56 -1.97
C GLY A 289 3.81 17.35 -2.94
N ASN A 290 2.58 17.63 -2.51
CA ASN A 290 1.70 18.69 -3.01
C ASN A 290 1.60 18.85 -4.54
N GLU A 291 0.83 17.97 -5.18
CA GLU A 291 0.01 18.37 -6.33
C GLU A 291 -1.46 18.46 -5.88
#